data_AF-A0A3P7ECJ2-F1
#
_entry.id   AF-A0A3P7ECJ2-F1
#
_cell.length_a   1.000
_cell.length_b   1.000
_cell.length_c   1.000
_cell.angle_alpha   90.00
_cell.angle_beta   90.00
_cell.angle_gamma   90.00
#
_symmetry.space_group_name_H-M   'P 1'
#
loop_
_entity.id
_entity.type
_entity.pdbx_description
1 polymer ?
#
loop_
_entity_poly.entity_id
_entity_poly.type
_entity_poly.pdbx_seq_one_letter_code
_entity_poly.pdbx_strand_id
1 'polypeptide(L)'
;MTKCSFEKFEVYAIDILMSTGEGKTRILDSRTTVYKKVDDLVYSLKVKASRMFLSAAVNKYGLMPFTLRSFEDEKLAKMGVVECERHNLMRPYQVFYERDGEYVAQFKSTVLIMPNGLLKITGFPIDMNTLESDIKIEDQLITSLLNSSLKPKKAKKKPKSDKKDENNGAQKKDGIMEKEGNVDIQSVNLKIRNLDKKSVLSNNRDSVKTVQEKNS
;
A
#
# COMPACT_ATOMS: atom_id res chain seq x y z
N MET A 1 -6.13 -1.92 16.03
CA MET A 1 -5.28 -2.38 14.91
C MET A 1 -4.41 -3.49 15.46
N THR A 2 -4.68 -4.73 15.09
CA THR A 2 -3.88 -5.88 15.53
C THR A 2 -2.49 -5.74 14.92
N LYS A 3 -1.44 -5.84 15.74
CA LYS A 3 -0.06 -5.86 15.22
C LYS A 3 0.13 -7.20 14.51
N CYS A 4 0.53 -7.15 13.25
CA CYS A 4 0.91 -8.34 12.48
C CYS A 4 2.41 -8.28 12.22
N SER A 5 3.08 -9.42 12.37
CA SER A 5 4.48 -9.62 11.96
C SER A 5 4.52 -10.31 10.60
N PHE A 6 5.55 -10.02 9.83
CA PHE A 6 5.79 -10.72 8.56
C PHE A 6 6.40 -12.10 8.81
N GLU A 7 5.82 -13.13 8.20
CA GLU A 7 6.32 -14.50 8.28
C GLU A 7 6.92 -14.99 6.97
N LYS A 8 7.75 -16.04 7.06
CA LYS A 8 8.33 -16.69 5.88
C LYS A 8 7.22 -17.42 5.11
N PHE A 9 7.35 -17.43 3.79
CA PHE A 9 6.40 -17.99 2.82
C PHE A 9 5.06 -17.25 2.71
N GLU A 10 4.95 -16.05 3.28
CA GLU A 10 3.83 -15.17 3.03
C GLU A 10 3.97 -14.39 1.71
N VAL A 11 2.83 -13.99 1.15
CA VAL A 11 2.73 -13.22 -0.08
C VAL A 11 1.93 -11.95 0.18
N TYR A 12 2.52 -10.81 -0.15
CA TYR A 12 1.90 -9.50 0.04
C TYR A 12 1.75 -8.78 -1.28
N ALA A 13 0.59 -8.15 -1.47
CA ALA A 13 0.39 -7.13 -2.49
C ALA A 13 0.65 -5.76 -1.85
N ILE A 14 1.80 -5.18 -2.16
CA ILE A 14 2.18 -3.83 -1.75
C ILE A 14 1.55 -2.85 -2.75
N ASP A 15 0.73 -1.94 -2.25
CA ASP A 15 0.06 -0.91 -3.05
C ASP A 15 0.44 0.47 -2.49
N ILE A 16 1.23 1.21 -3.26
CA ILE A 16 1.72 2.54 -2.90
C ILE A 16 0.94 3.54 -3.74
N LEU A 17 0.17 4.40 -3.07
CA LEU A 17 -0.51 5.52 -3.70
C LEU A 17 0.07 6.82 -3.14
N MET A 18 0.52 7.70 -4.02
CA MET A 18 1.06 9.01 -3.66
C MET A 18 0.30 10.10 -4.41
N SER A 19 0.07 11.21 -3.74
CA SER A 19 -0.61 12.38 -4.28
C SER A 19 0.29 13.60 -4.16
N THR A 20 0.24 14.50 -5.14
CA THR A 20 0.89 15.83 -5.06
C THR A 20 0.15 16.80 -4.13
N GLY A 21 -1.10 16.50 -3.80
CA GLY A 21 -1.97 17.33 -2.99
C GLY A 21 -1.97 16.96 -1.50
N GLU A 22 -3.16 16.97 -0.88
CA GLU A 22 -3.30 16.74 0.58
C GLU A 22 -3.39 15.25 0.93
N GLY A 23 -3.52 14.37 -0.07
CA GLY A 23 -3.75 12.93 0.14
C GLY A 23 -5.14 12.61 0.72
N LYS A 24 -6.07 13.57 0.72
CA LYS A 24 -7.46 13.37 1.15
C LYS A 24 -8.33 13.06 -0.06
N THR A 25 -8.77 11.81 -0.16
CA THR A 25 -9.64 11.38 -1.25
C THR A 25 -11.04 11.97 -1.11
N ARG A 26 -11.66 12.24 -2.27
CA ARG A 26 -13.04 12.68 -2.41
C ARG A 26 -13.82 11.66 -3.21
N ILE A 27 -15.09 11.51 -2.89
CA ILE A 27 -16.04 10.69 -3.65
C ILE A 27 -16.82 11.65 -4.54
N LEU A 28 -16.73 11.46 -5.85
CA LEU A 28 -17.57 12.14 -6.83
C LEU A 28 -18.73 11.22 -7.25
N ASP A 29 -19.65 11.71 -8.07
CA ASP A 29 -20.82 10.97 -8.57
C ASP A 29 -20.49 9.87 -9.60
N SER A 30 -19.24 9.41 -9.62
CA SER A 30 -18.83 8.35 -10.54
C SER A 30 -19.31 6.99 -10.06
N ARG A 31 -20.02 6.28 -10.95
CA ARG A 31 -20.61 4.99 -10.63
C ARG A 31 -19.52 3.94 -10.35
N THR A 32 -19.59 3.30 -9.18
CA THR A 32 -18.78 2.12 -8.88
C THR A 32 -19.15 0.96 -9.80
N THR A 33 -18.15 0.41 -10.49
CA THR A 33 -18.35 -0.72 -11.42
C THR A 33 -17.57 -1.97 -11.03
N VAL A 34 -16.70 -1.89 -10.02
CA VAL A 34 -15.86 -3.01 -9.58
C VAL A 34 -16.35 -3.49 -8.22
N TYR A 35 -16.58 -4.79 -8.11
CA TYR A 35 -17.13 -5.43 -6.92
C TYR A 35 -16.37 -6.72 -6.60
N LYS A 36 -16.36 -7.12 -5.33
CA LYS A 36 -15.83 -8.41 -4.87
C LYS A 36 -16.84 -9.08 -3.95
N LYS A 37 -17.05 -10.38 -4.10
CA LYS A 37 -17.89 -11.15 -3.18
C LYS A 37 -17.28 -11.20 -1.77
N VAL A 38 -18.13 -11.10 -0.76
CA VAL A 38 -17.80 -11.34 0.64
C VAL A 38 -18.31 -12.73 1.03
N ASP A 39 -17.48 -13.56 1.65
CA ASP A 39 -17.85 -14.94 2.00
C ASP A 39 -18.55 -15.09 3.33
N ASP A 40 -18.25 -14.18 4.26
CA ASP A 40 -18.67 -14.32 5.66
C ASP A 40 -20.17 -14.08 5.86
N LEU A 41 -20.90 -13.70 4.81
CA LEU A 41 -22.29 -13.29 4.89
C LEU A 41 -23.19 -14.07 3.94
N VAL A 42 -24.19 -14.73 4.53
CA VAL A 42 -25.25 -15.43 3.78
C VAL A 42 -26.54 -14.62 3.92
N TYR A 43 -27.05 -14.12 2.80
CA TYR A 43 -28.31 -13.40 2.74
C TYR A 43 -29.18 -13.91 1.59
N SER A 44 -30.47 -14.11 1.87
CA SER A 44 -31.43 -14.55 0.87
C SER A 44 -32.00 -13.33 0.12
N LEU A 45 -31.52 -13.12 -1.11
CA LEU A 45 -31.93 -12.01 -1.97
C LEU A 45 -33.40 -12.12 -2.40
N LYS A 46 -34.14 -11.03 -2.26
CA LYS A 46 -35.58 -10.95 -2.58
C LYS A 46 -35.82 -10.77 -4.06
N VAL A 47 -34.99 -10.01 -4.77
CA VAL A 47 -35.19 -9.71 -6.19
C VAL A 47 -34.63 -10.83 -7.07
N LYS A 48 -35.40 -11.26 -8.09
CA LYS A 48 -34.97 -12.29 -9.05
C LYS A 48 -33.69 -11.89 -9.79
N ALA A 49 -33.60 -10.62 -10.22
CA ALA A 49 -32.42 -10.08 -10.89
C ALA A 49 -31.17 -10.20 -10.02
N SER A 50 -31.26 -9.89 -8.72
CA SER A 50 -30.14 -9.98 -7.79
C SER A 50 -29.70 -11.43 -7.54
N ARG A 51 -30.64 -12.37 -7.43
CA ARG A 51 -30.31 -13.81 -7.34
C ARG A 51 -29.57 -14.31 -8.58
N MET A 52 -30.06 -13.95 -9.77
CA MET A 52 -29.42 -14.32 -11.03
C MET A 52 -28.02 -13.70 -11.14
N PHE A 53 -27.87 -12.43 -10.78
CA PHE A 53 -26.58 -11.73 -10.76
C PHE A 53 -25.58 -12.38 -9.79
N LEU A 54 -25.99 -12.67 -8.55
CA LEU A 54 -25.13 -13.30 -7.56
C LEU A 54 -24.67 -14.69 -8.02
N SER A 55 -25.58 -15.51 -8.55
CA SER A 55 -25.24 -16.84 -9.07
C SER A 55 -24.27 -16.75 -10.25
N ALA A 56 -24.50 -15.85 -11.21
CA ALA A 56 -23.60 -15.63 -12.33
C ALA A 56 -22.21 -15.14 -11.88
N ALA A 57 -22.16 -14.22 -10.90
CA ALA A 57 -20.91 -13.69 -10.36
C ALA A 57 -20.10 -14.78 -9.65
N VAL A 58 -20.74 -15.58 -8.80
CA VAL A 58 -20.10 -16.69 -8.06
C VAL A 58 -19.56 -17.74 -9.03
N ASN A 59 -20.35 -18.12 -10.03
CA ASN A 59 -19.95 -19.16 -10.98
C ASN A 59 -18.78 -18.70 -11.88
N LYS A 60 -18.74 -17.41 -12.25
CA LYS A 60 -17.75 -16.88 -13.19
C LYS A 60 -16.47 -16.38 -12.52
N TYR A 61 -16.57 -15.73 -11.36
CA TYR A 61 -15.45 -15.04 -10.69
C TYR A 61 -15.09 -15.62 -9.32
N GLY A 62 -15.96 -16.43 -8.72
CA GLY A 62 -15.78 -16.92 -7.35
C GLY A 62 -15.65 -15.77 -6.35
N LEU A 63 -14.45 -15.63 -5.79
CA LEU A 63 -14.11 -14.62 -4.76
C LEU A 63 -13.29 -13.46 -5.30
N MET A 64 -12.96 -13.49 -6.59
CA MET A 64 -12.09 -12.49 -7.18
C MET A 64 -12.87 -11.21 -7.51
N PRO A 65 -12.23 -10.02 -7.46
CA PRO A 65 -12.85 -8.79 -7.94
C PRO A 65 -13.23 -8.90 -9.42
N PHE A 66 -14.36 -8.32 -9.78
CA PHE A 66 -14.88 -8.32 -11.15
C PHE A 66 -15.51 -6.97 -11.49
N THR A 67 -15.65 -6.70 -12.79
CA THR A 67 -16.33 -5.50 -13.30
C THR A 67 -17.78 -5.82 -13.70
N LEU A 68 -18.69 -4.86 -13.56
CA LEU A 68 -20.07 -5.01 -14.04
C LEU A 68 -20.14 -5.14 -15.58
N ARG A 69 -19.13 -4.67 -16.31
CA ARG A 69 -19.09 -4.73 -17.79
C ARG A 69 -18.96 -6.15 -18.33
N SER A 70 -18.46 -7.09 -17.53
CA SER A 70 -18.16 -8.45 -18.01
C SER A 70 -19.35 -9.41 -17.95
N PHE A 71 -20.53 -8.91 -17.58
CA PHE A 71 -21.81 -9.60 -17.72
C PHE A 71 -22.41 -9.31 -19.10
N GLU A 72 -23.12 -10.28 -19.67
CA GLU A 72 -23.75 -10.13 -21.00
C GLU A 72 -24.84 -9.05 -21.00
N ASP A 73 -25.64 -9.00 -19.92
CA ASP A 73 -26.65 -7.96 -19.72
C ASP A 73 -26.20 -6.98 -18.62
N GLU A 74 -25.64 -5.86 -19.04
CA GLU A 74 -25.19 -4.80 -18.14
C GLU A 74 -26.35 -4.16 -17.36
N LYS A 75 -27.57 -4.14 -17.92
CA LYS A 75 -28.75 -3.55 -17.26
C LYS A 75 -29.20 -4.43 -16.10
N LEU A 76 -29.28 -5.74 -16.31
CA LEU A 76 -29.58 -6.70 -15.24
C LEU A 76 -28.50 -6.69 -14.16
N ALA A 77 -27.21 -6.60 -14.53
CA ALA A 77 -26.11 -6.49 -13.57
C ALA A 77 -26.21 -5.22 -12.71
N LYS A 78 -26.51 -4.06 -13.34
CA LYS A 78 -26.70 -2.77 -12.64
C LYS A 78 -27.88 -2.79 -11.67
N MET A 79 -28.96 -3.50 -12.00
CA MET A 79 -30.10 -3.65 -11.09
C MET A 79 -29.79 -4.65 -9.97
N GLY A 80 -29.16 -5.78 -10.30
CA GLY A 80 -28.85 -6.86 -9.38
C GLY A 80 -27.89 -6.43 -8.26
N VAL A 81 -26.87 -5.65 -8.60
CA VAL A 81 -25.80 -5.25 -7.67
C VAL A 81 -26.30 -4.36 -6.52
N VAL A 82 -27.36 -3.57 -6.72
CA VAL A 82 -27.88 -2.64 -5.70
C VAL A 82 -28.33 -3.37 -4.44
N GLU A 83 -29.03 -4.49 -4.59
CA GLU A 83 -29.45 -5.32 -3.44
C GLU A 83 -28.24 -6.03 -2.81
N CYS A 84 -27.32 -6.56 -3.62
CA CYS A 84 -26.13 -7.25 -3.14
C CYS A 84 -25.18 -6.34 -2.35
N GLU A 85 -25.03 -5.08 -2.78
CA GLU A 85 -24.26 -4.05 -2.08
C GLU A 85 -24.95 -3.65 -0.77
N ARG A 86 -26.27 -3.38 -0.81
CA ARG A 86 -27.06 -3.00 0.39
C ARG A 86 -26.98 -4.05 1.50
N HIS A 87 -26.93 -5.32 1.13
CA HIS A 87 -26.83 -6.43 2.08
C HIS A 87 -25.40 -6.94 2.28
N ASN A 88 -24.37 -6.17 1.90
CA ASN A 88 -22.95 -6.50 2.12
C ASN A 88 -22.49 -7.86 1.55
N LEU A 89 -23.23 -8.43 0.59
CA LEU A 89 -22.81 -9.63 -0.14
C LEU A 89 -21.69 -9.31 -1.14
N MET A 90 -21.67 -8.07 -1.62
CA MET A 90 -20.67 -7.54 -2.54
C MET A 90 -20.02 -6.30 -1.95
N ARG A 91 -18.69 -6.29 -1.87
CA ARG A 91 -17.89 -5.14 -1.47
C ARG A 91 -17.60 -4.25 -2.70
N PRO A 92 -18.04 -2.98 -2.71
CA PRO A 92 -17.73 -2.04 -3.77
C PRO A 92 -16.28 -1.56 -3.70
N TYR A 93 -15.63 -1.41 -4.85
CA TYR A 93 -14.36 -0.71 -5.01
C TYR A 93 -14.67 0.68 -5.56
N GLN A 94 -14.92 1.60 -4.63
CA GLN A 94 -15.33 2.97 -4.96
C GLN A 94 -14.23 3.71 -5.73
N VAL A 95 -14.65 4.60 -6.63
CA VAL A 95 -13.74 5.47 -7.36
C VAL A 95 -13.46 6.70 -6.50
N PHE A 96 -12.20 6.92 -6.19
CA PHE A 96 -11.73 8.06 -5.40
C PHE A 96 -11.01 9.06 -6.30
N TYR A 97 -11.18 10.34 -5.96
CA TYR A 97 -10.58 11.47 -6.66
C TYR A 97 -9.72 12.29 -5.71
N GLU A 98 -8.68 12.94 -6.22
CA GLU A 98 -8.09 14.10 -5.56
C GLU A 98 -8.77 15.38 -6.09
N ARG A 99 -8.38 16.53 -5.54
CA ARG A 99 -8.63 17.87 -6.03
C ARG A 99 -8.23 17.99 -7.48
N ASP A 100 -9.01 18.80 -8.18
CA ASP A 100 -8.74 19.14 -9.57
C ASP A 100 -7.35 19.82 -9.67
N GLY A 101 -6.56 19.37 -10.64
CA GLY A 101 -5.19 19.86 -10.88
C GLY A 101 -4.08 19.07 -10.18
N GLU A 102 -4.42 18.18 -9.24
CA GLU A 102 -3.44 17.32 -8.57
C GLU A 102 -3.21 16.01 -9.32
N TYR A 103 -2.03 15.42 -9.15
CA TYR A 103 -1.66 14.14 -9.74
C TYR A 103 -1.59 13.05 -8.68
N VAL A 104 -1.97 11.83 -9.07
CA VAL A 104 -1.88 10.63 -8.23
C VAL A 104 -1.06 9.58 -8.98
N ALA A 105 0.00 9.09 -8.34
CA ALA A 105 0.80 7.98 -8.82
C ALA A 105 0.50 6.72 -8.01
N GLN A 106 0.29 5.60 -8.69
CA GLN A 106 0.05 4.29 -8.06
C GLN A 106 1.10 3.27 -8.51
N PHE A 107 1.71 2.59 -7.55
CA PHE A 107 2.60 1.46 -7.79
C PHE A 107 2.14 0.24 -7.00
N LYS A 108 1.79 -0.82 -7.73
CA LYS A 108 1.35 -2.09 -7.15
C LYS A 108 2.36 -3.19 -7.47
N SER A 109 2.76 -3.93 -6.45
CA SER A 109 3.80 -4.96 -6.54
C SER A 109 3.44 -6.13 -5.64
N THR A 110 3.55 -7.35 -6.15
CA THR A 110 3.41 -8.56 -5.34
C THR A 110 4.79 -9.05 -4.94
N VAL A 111 4.99 -9.25 -3.63
CA VAL A 111 6.25 -9.66 -3.03
C VAL A 111 6.05 -10.95 -2.24
N LEU A 112 6.96 -11.89 -2.45
CA LEU A 112 7.05 -13.14 -1.69
C LEU A 112 8.14 -13.00 -0.64
N ILE A 113 7.84 -13.39 0.60
CA ILE A 113 8.81 -13.41 1.69
C ILE A 113 9.44 -14.80 1.73
N MET A 114 10.58 -14.97 1.07
CA MET A 114 11.28 -16.24 1.04
C MET A 114 12.36 -16.28 2.14
N PRO A 115 12.80 -17.48 2.60
CA PRO A 115 13.91 -17.59 3.55
C PRO A 115 15.22 -16.97 3.03
N ASN A 116 15.37 -16.81 1.71
CA ASN A 116 16.52 -16.21 1.05
C ASN A 116 16.38 -14.69 0.84
N GLY A 117 15.30 -14.07 1.31
CA GLY A 117 15.01 -12.64 1.14
C GLY A 117 13.65 -12.35 0.49
N LEU A 118 13.44 -11.09 0.15
CA LEU A 118 12.23 -10.64 -0.53
C LEU A 118 12.35 -10.90 -2.03
N LEU A 119 11.36 -11.57 -2.61
CA LEU A 119 11.25 -11.80 -4.04
C LEU A 119 10.07 -10.99 -4.60
N LYS A 120 10.37 -9.90 -5.29
CA LYS A 120 9.39 -9.15 -6.07
C LYS A 120 9.05 -9.93 -7.35
N ILE A 121 7.80 -10.33 -7.53
CA ILE A 121 7.34 -11.09 -8.71
C ILE A 121 6.61 -10.24 -9.75
N THR A 122 5.94 -9.17 -9.31
CA THR A 122 5.21 -8.25 -10.19
C THR A 122 5.58 -6.82 -9.85
N GLY A 123 5.38 -5.92 -10.79
CA GLY A 123 5.63 -4.50 -10.64
C GLY A 123 5.83 -3.86 -12.00
N PHE A 124 5.59 -2.56 -12.06
CA PHE A 124 5.83 -1.79 -13.28
C PHE A 124 7.33 -1.52 -13.45
N PRO A 125 7.94 -1.80 -14.62
CA PRO A 125 9.32 -1.43 -14.90
C PRO A 125 9.38 0.08 -15.18
N ILE A 126 9.78 0.86 -14.17
CA ILE A 126 9.96 2.30 -14.31
C ILE A 126 11.34 2.55 -14.91
N ASP A 127 11.39 3.26 -16.04
CA ASP A 127 12.65 3.79 -16.55
C ASP A 127 12.99 5.10 -15.83
N MET A 128 13.93 5.01 -14.90
CA MET A 128 14.37 6.15 -14.08
C MET A 128 15.00 7.27 -14.92
N ASN A 129 15.44 7.02 -16.15
CA ASN A 129 16.01 8.05 -17.01
C ASN A 129 14.96 9.01 -17.58
N THR A 130 13.68 8.60 -17.57
CA THR A 130 12.57 9.44 -18.05
C THR A 130 12.00 10.36 -16.97
N LEU A 131 12.41 10.16 -15.72
CA LEU A 131 11.89 10.89 -14.57
C LEU A 131 12.94 11.89 -14.08
N GLU A 132 12.71 13.15 -14.39
CA GLU A 132 13.46 14.27 -13.85
C GLU A 132 12.69 14.87 -12.66
N SER A 133 13.37 15.05 -11.54
CA SER A 133 12.81 15.68 -10.33
C SER A 133 13.84 16.61 -9.74
N ASP A 134 13.43 17.85 -9.48
CA ASP A 134 14.24 18.84 -8.78
C ASP A 134 14.41 18.48 -7.30
N ILE A 135 13.44 17.75 -6.74
CA ILE A 135 13.39 17.37 -5.33
C ILE A 135 14.12 16.04 -5.14
N LYS A 136 15.02 15.98 -4.15
CA LYS A 136 15.77 14.79 -3.74
C LYS A 136 15.56 14.50 -2.26
N ILE A 137 15.74 13.24 -1.87
CA ILE A 137 15.63 12.80 -0.48
C ILE A 137 16.91 13.19 0.26
N GLU A 138 16.80 14.06 1.27
CA GLU A 138 17.95 14.55 2.05
C GLU A 138 18.28 13.66 3.27
N ASP A 139 17.30 12.91 3.77
CA ASP A 139 17.48 12.06 4.96
C ASP A 139 18.45 10.90 4.66
N GLN A 140 19.57 10.89 5.39
CA GLN A 140 20.63 9.90 5.26
C GLN A 140 20.16 8.49 5.62
N LEU A 141 19.23 8.34 6.58
CA LEU A 141 18.71 7.03 6.99
C LEU A 141 17.87 6.41 5.88
N ILE A 142 16.98 7.21 5.28
CA ILE A 142 16.13 6.77 4.17
C ILE A 142 16.99 6.46 2.93
N THR A 143 17.95 7.33 2.62
CA THR A 143 18.86 7.13 1.49
C THR A 143 19.69 5.86 1.66
N SER A 144 20.16 5.57 2.88
CA SER A 144 20.88 4.32 3.17
C SER A 144 19.98 3.08 3.02
N LEU A 145 18.72 3.18 3.44
CA LEU A 145 17.74 2.10 3.32
C LEU A 145 17.36 1.82 1.86
N LEU A 146 17.12 2.85 1.05
CA LEU A 146 16.78 2.70 -0.37
C LEU A 146 17.92 2.08 -1.19
N ASN A 147 19.17 2.34 -0.81
CA ASN A 147 20.34 1.71 -1.44
C ASN A 147 20.61 0.28 -0.93
N SER A 148 19.88 -0.19 0.08
CA SER A 148 20.02 -1.55 0.59
C SER A 148 19.41 -2.58 -0.39
N SER A 149 20.04 -3.75 -0.48
CA SER A 149 19.56 -4.82 -1.35
C SER A 149 18.39 -5.58 -0.71
N LEU A 150 17.32 -5.80 -1.47
CA LEU A 150 16.17 -6.62 -1.06
C LEU A 150 16.53 -8.10 -0.78
N LYS A 151 17.64 -8.57 -1.35
CA LYS A 151 18.19 -9.89 -1.06
C LYS A 151 19.31 -9.76 -0.01
N PRO A 152 19.23 -10.48 1.14
CA PRO A 152 20.31 -10.52 2.10
C PRO A 152 21.59 -11.04 1.43
N LYS A 153 22.65 -10.24 1.48
CA LYS A 153 23.98 -10.67 1.03
C LYS A 153 24.42 -11.81 1.94
N LYS A 154 24.51 -13.04 1.41
CA LYS A 154 25.17 -14.15 2.12
C LYS A 154 26.57 -13.66 2.53
N ALA A 155 26.88 -13.68 3.82
CA ALA A 155 28.22 -13.39 4.30
C ALA A 155 29.19 -14.36 3.59
N LYS A 156 30.04 -13.84 2.71
CA LYS A 156 31.15 -14.63 2.14
C LYS A 156 32.07 -14.99 3.30
N LYS A 157 32.04 -16.25 3.73
CA LYS A 157 33.11 -16.81 4.58
C LYS A 157 34.41 -16.60 3.82
N LYS A 158 35.29 -15.73 4.32
CA LYS A 158 36.67 -15.64 3.83
C LYS A 158 37.33 -17.01 4.04
N PRO A 159 38.05 -17.57 3.05
CA PRO A 159 38.82 -18.78 3.26
C PRO A 159 39.93 -18.47 4.29
N LYS A 160 40.00 -19.28 5.35
CA LYS A 160 41.15 -19.25 6.27
C LYS A 160 42.35 -19.81 5.50
N SER A 161 43.30 -18.94 5.15
CA SER A 161 44.61 -19.34 4.68
C SER A 161 45.48 -19.77 5.86
N ASP A 162 46.10 -20.94 5.68
CA ASP A 162 46.98 -21.65 6.61
C ASP A 162 48.16 -20.82 7.13
N LYS A 163 48.38 -20.85 8.46
CA LYS A 163 49.71 -20.82 9.08
C LYS A 163 49.74 -21.75 10.29
N LYS A 164 50.45 -22.86 10.07
CA LYS A 164 51.04 -23.78 11.04
C LYS A 164 51.96 -23.03 12.03
N ASP A 165 51.82 -23.26 13.33
CA ASP A 165 52.80 -23.99 14.15
C ASP A 165 52.51 -23.86 15.67
N GLU A 166 52.42 -25.03 16.31
CA GLU A 166 52.76 -25.43 17.69
C GLU A 166 52.30 -24.59 18.90
N ASN A 167 51.43 -25.14 19.77
CA ASN A 167 51.82 -26.00 20.91
C ASN A 167 50.68 -26.13 21.96
N ASN A 168 50.34 -27.38 22.30
CA ASN A 168 49.76 -27.94 23.54
C ASN A 168 48.54 -27.32 24.28
N GLY A 169 47.54 -28.19 24.54
CA GLY A 169 46.85 -28.21 25.85
C GLY A 169 45.31 -28.30 25.90
N ALA A 170 44.79 -29.52 25.71
CA ALA A 170 43.67 -30.16 26.44
C ALA A 170 42.35 -29.40 26.84
N GLN A 171 41.24 -30.01 26.39
CA GLN A 171 39.97 -30.30 27.09
C GLN A 171 38.70 -29.42 26.90
N LYS A 172 37.81 -29.99 26.06
CA LYS A 172 36.33 -29.98 25.98
C LYS A 172 35.53 -29.38 27.15
N LYS A 173 34.52 -28.55 26.83
CA LYS A 173 33.08 -28.82 27.07
C LYS A 173 32.17 -27.79 26.40
N ASP A 174 31.40 -28.29 25.43
CA ASP A 174 29.99 -28.04 25.07
C ASP A 174 29.30 -26.71 25.44
N GLY A 175 28.76 -26.05 24.40
CA GLY A 175 27.84 -24.91 24.55
C GLY A 175 27.39 -24.38 23.19
N ILE A 176 26.36 -25.01 22.60
CA ILE A 176 25.63 -24.52 21.42
C ILE A 176 24.84 -23.28 21.86
N MET A 177 25.22 -22.10 21.37
CA MET A 177 24.39 -20.89 21.44
C MET A 177 24.04 -20.45 20.02
N GLU A 178 22.81 -20.78 19.63
CA GLU A 178 22.13 -20.18 18.49
C GLU A 178 21.92 -18.69 18.79
N LYS A 179 22.64 -17.81 18.08
CA LYS A 179 22.32 -16.38 18.07
C LYS A 179 21.22 -16.15 17.03
N GLU A 180 19.99 -16.12 17.52
CA GLU A 180 18.86 -15.54 16.81
C GLU A 180 19.18 -14.08 16.44
N GLY A 181 19.36 -13.82 15.16
CA GLY A 181 19.41 -12.47 14.62
C GLY A 181 18.01 -11.91 14.49
N ASN A 182 17.44 -11.46 15.61
CA ASN A 182 16.21 -10.67 15.62
C ASN A 182 16.54 -9.26 15.12
N VAL A 183 16.19 -8.96 13.87
CA VAL A 183 16.16 -7.58 13.37
C VAL A 183 14.83 -7.01 13.83
N ASP A 184 14.85 -6.39 15.02
CA ASP A 184 13.73 -5.61 15.54
C ASP A 184 13.44 -4.45 14.58
N ILE A 185 12.47 -4.63 13.69
CA ILE A 185 11.80 -3.51 13.02
C ILE A 185 10.88 -2.88 14.08
N GLN A 186 11.49 -2.11 14.97
CA GLN A 186 10.74 -1.23 15.86
C GLN A 186 9.95 -0.27 14.98
N SER A 187 8.63 -0.40 15.08
CA SER A 187 7.62 0.54 14.61
C SER A 187 8.17 1.97 14.51
N VAL A 188 8.37 2.45 13.28
CA VAL A 188 8.54 3.88 13.01
C VAL A 188 7.17 4.53 13.23
N ASN A 189 6.84 4.75 14.49
CA ASN A 189 5.77 5.65 14.90
C ASN A 189 6.25 7.06 14.60
N LEU A 190 5.94 7.56 13.39
CA LEU A 190 5.99 8.99 13.12
C LEU A 190 4.91 9.65 13.99
N LYS A 191 5.29 10.06 15.21
CA LYS A 191 4.57 11.09 15.95
C LYS A 191 4.66 12.37 15.13
N ILE A 192 3.58 12.67 14.39
CA ILE A 192 3.30 14.01 13.88
C ILE A 192 3.24 14.93 15.11
N ARG A 193 4.32 15.69 15.32
CA ARG A 193 4.37 16.73 16.34
C ARG A 193 3.56 17.91 15.79
N ASN A 194 2.37 18.11 16.37
CA ASN A 194 1.67 19.39 16.31
C ASN A 194 2.60 20.47 16.89
N LEU A 195 3.12 21.33 16.03
CA LEU A 195 3.71 22.61 16.42
C LEU A 195 2.59 23.65 16.45
N ASP A 196 1.82 23.62 17.54
CA ASP A 196 1.19 24.84 18.04
C ASP A 196 2.28 25.67 18.71
N LYS A 197 2.58 26.84 18.15
CA LYS A 197 3.01 28.02 18.91
C LYS A 197 2.84 29.29 18.08
N LYS A 198 1.83 30.05 18.51
CA LYS A 198 1.63 31.49 18.36
C LYS A 198 2.94 32.31 18.39
N SER A 199 2.83 33.53 17.85
CA SER A 199 3.80 34.63 17.74
C SER A 199 4.37 34.71 16.31
N VAL A 200 4.27 35.80 15.56
CA VAL A 200 4.40 37.22 15.92
C VAL A 200 3.62 38.08 14.90
N LEU A 201 2.83 39.04 15.39
CA LEU A 201 2.37 40.20 14.62
C LEU A 201 3.55 41.15 14.37
N SER A 202 3.76 41.59 13.13
CA SER A 202 4.24 42.96 12.83
C SER A 202 4.08 43.31 11.34
N ASN A 203 3.09 44.15 11.06
CA ASN A 203 3.10 45.34 10.19
C ASN A 203 4.06 45.40 8.98
N ASN A 204 3.49 45.56 7.78
CA ASN A 204 3.70 46.67 6.84
C ASN A 204 2.76 46.48 5.63
N ARG A 205 1.75 47.35 5.47
CA ARG A 205 1.68 48.47 4.51
C ARG A 205 1.69 48.01 3.06
N ASP A 206 0.53 48.17 2.40
CA ASP A 206 0.32 48.85 1.10
C ASP A 206 -1.17 48.64 0.71
N SER A 207 -2.07 49.59 0.98
CA SER A 207 -2.73 50.51 0.00
C SER A 207 -3.21 49.79 -1.28
N VAL A 208 -4.51 49.72 -1.61
CA VAL A 208 -5.35 50.71 -2.37
C VAL A 208 -6.82 50.19 -2.29
N LYS A 209 -7.80 50.89 -1.65
CA LYS A 209 -8.90 51.72 -2.23
C LYS A 209 -9.66 51.04 -3.40
N THR A 210 -10.99 50.98 -3.58
CA THR A 210 -12.16 51.72 -3.06
C THR A 210 -13.47 51.10 -3.61
N VAL A 211 -14.57 51.27 -2.85
CA VAL A 211 -15.97 51.56 -3.27
C VAL A 211 -16.89 50.41 -3.73
N GLN A 212 -17.87 50.13 -2.86
CA GLN A 212 -19.22 49.63 -3.16
C GLN A 212 -20.13 50.78 -3.62
N GLU A 213 -21.00 50.55 -4.61
CA GLU A 213 -22.33 51.16 -4.76
C GLU A 213 -23.18 50.20 -5.64
N LYS A 214 -24.15 49.49 -5.04
CA LYS A 214 -25.61 49.76 -5.06
C LYS A 214 -26.31 49.52 -6.40
N ASN A 215 -27.12 48.46 -6.39
CA ASN A 215 -28.49 48.31 -6.89
C ASN A 215 -28.83 48.67 -8.34
N SER A 216 -29.16 47.63 -9.11
CA SER A 216 -30.49 47.47 -9.73
C SER A 216 -30.92 46.02 -9.67
#